data_AF-A0A8T3REN8-F1
#
_entry.id   AF-A0A8T3REN8-F1
#
_cell.length_a   1.000
_cell.length_b   1.000
_cell.length_c   1.000
_cell.angle_alpha   90.00
_cell.angle_beta   90.00
_cell.angle_gamma   90.00
#
_symmetry.space_group_name_H-M   'P 1'
#
loop_
_entity.id
_entity.type
_entity.pdbx_description
1 polymer ?
#
loop_
_entity_poly.entity_id
_entity_poly.type
_entity_poly.pdbx_seq_one_letter_code
_entity_poly.pdbx_strand_id
1 'polypeptide(L)'
;MSQETLADNQDGRVGATRNIVFVAFPDLQMLDVCGPFDAFSFANRCLAMVGRVDQPTYRLEVVAAQAGPLMTCSGLEIVAHHAYSGFTAPIDTHHSSCCVGTRE
;
A
#
# COMPACT_ATOMS: atom_id res chain seq x y z
N MET A 1 -32.07 27.79 -7.67
CA MET A 1 -31.38 27.24 -8.86
C MET A 1 -29.96 26.96 -8.42
N SER A 2 -29.74 25.72 -7.99
CA SER A 2 -28.51 25.25 -7.34
C SER A 2 -27.47 24.93 -8.39
N GLN A 3 -26.24 25.41 -8.22
CA GLN A 3 -25.07 24.78 -8.82
C GLN A 3 -23.99 24.70 -7.75
N GLU A 4 -23.98 23.56 -7.06
CA GLU A 4 -22.83 23.07 -6.32
C GLU A 4 -21.69 22.86 -7.32
N THR A 5 -20.66 23.71 -7.22
CA THR A 5 -19.37 23.46 -7.86
C THR A 5 -18.72 22.29 -7.12
N LEU A 6 -18.81 21.10 -7.73
CA LEU A 6 -18.11 19.90 -7.31
C LEU A 6 -16.61 20.23 -7.18
N ALA A 7 -16.09 20.09 -5.96
CA ALA A 7 -14.66 20.15 -5.70
C ALA A 7 -13.98 19.01 -6.45
N ASP A 8 -13.39 19.35 -7.59
CA ASP A 8 -12.47 18.50 -8.34
C ASP A 8 -11.18 18.37 -7.52
N ASN A 9 -11.16 17.46 -6.55
CA ASN A 9 -9.96 17.14 -5.79
C ASN A 9 -9.08 16.20 -6.62
N GLN A 10 -8.56 16.72 -7.73
CA GLN A 10 -7.52 16.06 -8.51
C GLN A 10 -6.17 16.28 -7.82
N ASP A 11 -5.85 15.42 -6.85
CA ASP A 11 -4.47 15.23 -6.35
C ASP A 11 -3.60 14.47 -7.37
N GLY A 12 -3.79 14.79 -8.65
CA GLY A 12 -3.01 14.36 -9.81
C GLY A 12 -1.79 15.24 -10.02
N ARG A 13 -0.96 15.48 -9.00
CA ARG A 13 0.37 16.07 -9.21
C ARG A 13 1.25 15.07 -9.97
N VAL A 14 1.18 15.13 -11.29
CA VAL A 14 2.09 14.43 -12.21
C VAL A 14 3.49 15.01 -11.97
N GLY A 15 4.26 14.39 -11.08
CA GLY A 15 5.63 14.81 -10.77
C GLY A 15 6.19 14.33 -9.43
N ALA A 16 5.34 14.07 -8.43
CA ALA A 16 5.79 13.58 -7.12
C ALA A 16 5.50 12.09 -6.94
N THR A 17 6.49 11.30 -6.50
CA THR A 17 6.29 9.90 -6.10
C THR A 17 5.39 9.84 -4.87
N ARG A 18 4.32 9.04 -4.93
CA ARG A 18 3.39 8.79 -3.82
C ARG A 18 3.82 7.55 -3.04
N ASN A 19 3.79 7.62 -1.71
CA ASN A 19 4.11 6.48 -0.86
C ASN A 19 2.83 5.75 -0.47
N ILE A 20 2.69 4.51 -0.94
CA ILE A 20 1.59 3.61 -0.58
C ILE A 20 2.12 2.65 0.47
N VAL A 21 1.52 2.71 1.66
CA VAL A 21 1.95 1.89 2.79
C VAL A 21 0.91 0.81 3.09
N PHE A 22 1.40 -0.41 3.15
CA PHE A 22 0.67 -1.60 3.56
C PHE A 22 1.04 -1.93 4.99
N VAL A 23 0.11 -1.71 5.90
CA VAL A 23 0.31 -2.08 7.30
C VAL A 23 -0.03 -3.56 7.48
N ALA A 24 0.99 -4.34 7.82
CA ALA A 24 0.94 -5.77 8.03
C ALA A 24 0.93 -6.10 9.53
N PHE A 25 0.12 -7.09 9.89
CA PHE A 25 0.04 -7.66 11.24
C PHE A 25 0.25 -9.18 11.17
N PRO A 26 0.70 -9.83 12.25
CA PRO A 26 0.65 -11.29 12.35
C PRO A 26 -0.74 -11.80 11.98
N ASP A 27 -0.78 -12.95 11.31
CA ASP A 27 -2.01 -13.62 10.85
C ASP A 27 -2.81 -12.86 9.77
N LEU A 28 -2.21 -11.87 9.10
CA LEU A 28 -2.85 -11.24 7.95
C LEU A 28 -3.11 -12.25 6.81
N GLN A 29 -4.18 -12.03 6.05
CA GLN A 29 -4.43 -12.73 4.80
C GLN A 29 -3.56 -12.12 3.70
N MET A 30 -2.62 -12.90 3.17
CA MET A 30 -1.66 -12.42 2.17
C MET A 30 -2.35 -11.83 0.93
N LEU A 31 -3.53 -12.35 0.56
CA LEU A 31 -4.30 -11.90 -0.60
C LEU A 31 -4.78 -10.45 -0.47
N ASP A 32 -5.08 -10.00 0.74
CA ASP A 32 -5.55 -8.64 1.00
C ASP A 32 -4.42 -7.61 0.78
N VAL A 33 -3.16 -8.04 0.94
CA VAL A 33 -1.98 -7.22 0.65
C VAL A 33 -1.55 -7.38 -0.80
N CYS A 34 -1.45 -8.61 -1.31
CA CYS A 34 -0.96 -8.89 -2.65
C CYS A 34 -1.83 -8.26 -3.75
N GLY A 35 -3.15 -8.29 -3.61
CA GLY A 35 -4.06 -7.75 -4.62
C GLY A 35 -3.79 -6.27 -4.94
N PRO A 36 -3.91 -5.36 -3.96
CA PRO A 36 -3.62 -3.95 -4.19
C PRO A 36 -2.14 -3.68 -4.44
N PHE A 37 -1.22 -4.43 -3.81
CA PHE A 37 0.22 -4.28 -4.04
C PHE A 37 0.58 -4.52 -5.51
N ASP A 38 0.11 -5.62 -6.09
CA ASP A 38 0.34 -5.93 -7.51
C ASP A 38 -0.34 -4.92 -8.43
N ALA A 39 -1.51 -4.39 -8.06
CA ALA A 39 -2.18 -3.35 -8.85
C ALA A 39 -1.32 -2.08 -8.98
N PHE A 40 -0.74 -1.58 -7.88
CA PHE A 40 0.13 -0.40 -7.94
C PHE A 40 1.48 -0.71 -8.60
N SER A 41 2.03 -1.89 -8.39
CA SER A 41 3.25 -2.36 -9.06
C SER A 41 3.05 -2.41 -10.58
N PHE A 42 1.91 -2.94 -11.02
CA PHE A 42 1.53 -2.98 -12.42
C PHE A 42 1.32 -1.58 -13.00
N ALA A 43 0.69 -0.66 -12.25
CA ALA A 43 0.53 0.73 -12.67
C ALA A 43 1.89 1.41 -12.92
N ASN A 44 2.87 1.21 -12.03
CA ASN A 44 4.24 1.70 -12.26
C ASN A 44 4.84 1.13 -13.55
N ARG A 45 4.69 -0.18 -13.79
CA ARG A 45 5.20 -0.83 -15.00
C ARG A 45 4.55 -0.29 -16.27
N CYS A 46 3.23 -0.09 -16.27
CA CYS A 46 2.51 0.51 -17.39
C CYS A 46 3.01 1.92 -17.69
N LEU A 47 3.16 2.77 -16.66
CA LEU A 47 3.64 4.14 -16.81
C LEU A 47 5.07 4.22 -17.35
N ALA A 48 5.94 3.30 -16.93
CA ALA A 48 7.29 3.17 -17.47
C ALA A 48 7.27 2.73 -18.94
N MET A 49 6.44 1.75 -19.31
CA MET A 49 6.34 1.25 -20.69
C MET A 49 5.85 2.30 -21.68
N VAL A 50 4.95 3.20 -21.27
CA VAL A 50 4.46 4.30 -22.12
C VAL A 50 5.40 5.52 -22.12
N GLY A 51 6.58 5.43 -21.50
CA GLY A 51 7.59 6.50 -21.47
C GLY A 51 7.13 7.76 -20.74
N ARG A 52 6.14 7.65 -19.83
CA ARG A 52 5.54 8.81 -19.17
C ARG A 52 6.28 9.25 -17.91
N VAL A 53 7.11 8.37 -17.33
CA VAL A 53 7.85 8.63 -16.09
C VAL A 53 9.20 7.91 -16.11
N ASP A 54 10.25 8.59 -15.65
CA ASP A 54 11.59 8.01 -15.46
C ASP A 54 11.76 7.38 -14.07
N GLN A 55 10.82 7.65 -13.16
CA GLN A 55 10.81 7.17 -11.77
C GLN A 55 9.44 6.57 -11.40
N PRO A 56 9.39 5.61 -10.46
CA PRO A 56 8.14 5.02 -10.02
C PRO A 56 7.20 6.10 -9.47
N THR A 57 5.95 6.07 -9.95
CA THR A 57 4.90 7.00 -9.48
C THR A 57 4.41 6.61 -8.10
N TYR A 58 4.39 5.31 -7.80
CA TYR A 58 4.02 4.76 -6.51
C TYR A 58 5.21 4.03 -5.88
N ARG A 59 5.68 4.49 -4.72
CA ARG A 59 6.60 3.73 -3.88
C ARG A 59 5.76 2.88 -2.93
N LEU A 60 5.96 1.56 -2.98
CA LEU A 60 5.19 0.61 -2.17
C LEU A 60 6.05 0.15 -1.00
N GLU A 61 5.52 0.27 0.21
CA GLU A 61 6.22 -0.10 1.44
C GLU A 61 5.31 -0.98 2.29
N VAL A 62 5.83 -2.12 2.75
CA VAL A 62 5.17 -2.96 3.76
C VAL A 62 5.76 -2.63 5.12
N VAL A 63 4.91 -2.22 6.06
CA VAL A 63 5.31 -1.88 7.43
C VAL A 63 4.57 -2.75 8.43
N ALA A 64 5.18 -3.03 9.58
CA ALA A 64 4.53 -3.81 10.65
C ALA A 64 4.87 -3.20 12.02
N ALA A 65 4.45 -3.86 13.11
CA ALA A 65 4.83 -3.42 14.46
C ALA A 65 6.36 -3.37 14.66
N GLN A 66 7.08 -4.27 14.01
CA GLN A 66 8.53 -4.29 13.94
C GLN A 66 8.95 -4.56 12.49
N ALA A 67 10.11 -4.05 12.07
CA ALA A 67 10.70 -4.47 10.81
C ALA A 67 11.17 -5.92 10.90
N GLY A 68 11.11 -6.66 9.79
CA GLY A 68 11.51 -8.07 9.73
C GLY A 68 10.37 -9.03 9.38
N PRO A 69 10.61 -10.34 9.52
CA PRO A 69 9.65 -11.37 9.11
C PRO A 69 8.39 -11.35 9.97
N LEU A 70 7.25 -11.57 9.33
CA LEU A 70 5.95 -11.78 9.97
C LEU A 70 5.25 -12.97 9.34
N MET A 71 4.55 -13.74 10.18
CA MET A 71 3.77 -14.88 9.71
C MET A 71 2.38 -14.48 9.27
N THR A 72 2.02 -14.87 8.05
CA THR A 72 0.65 -14.76 7.53
C THR A 72 -0.19 -15.95 7.97
N CYS A 73 -1.52 -15.82 7.87
CA CYS A 73 -2.46 -16.90 8.26
C CYS A 73 -2.30 -18.19 7.43
N SER A 74 -1.72 -18.10 6.22
CA SER A 74 -1.45 -19.25 5.35
C SER A 74 -0.14 -19.97 5.69
N GLY A 75 0.62 -19.49 6.68
CA GLY A 75 1.93 -20.03 7.03
C GLY A 75 3.06 -19.57 6.11
N LEU A 76 2.87 -18.53 5.30
CA LEU A 76 3.93 -17.89 4.50
C LEU A 76 4.52 -16.69 5.23
N GLU A 77 5.84 -16.59 5.25
CA GLU A 77 6.54 -15.44 5.83
C GLU A 77 6.65 -14.32 4.80
N ILE A 78 6.33 -13.10 5.23
CA ILE A 78 6.66 -11.88 4.49
C ILE A 78 7.55 -11.00 5.35
N VAL A 79 8.35 -10.13 4.72
CA VAL A 79 9.28 -9.24 5.44
C VAL A 79 8.76 -7.82 5.39
N ALA A 80 8.51 -7.22 6.55
CA ALA A 80 8.22 -5.79 6.67
C ALA A 80 9.52 -4.98 6.55
N HIS A 81 9.48 -3.94 5.72
CA HIS A 81 10.60 -3.03 5.46
C HIS A 81 10.90 -2.15 6.67
N HIS A 82 9.84 -1.71 7.36
CA HIS A 82 9.94 -0.78 8.49
C HIS A 82 8.95 -1.11 9.60
N ALA A 83 9.26 -0.66 10.82
CA ALA A 83 8.26 -0.53 11.87
C ALA A 83 7.37 0.69 11.55
N TYR A 84 6.05 0.59 11.73
CA TYR A 84 5.15 1.72 11.47
C TYR A 84 5.45 2.94 12.38
N SER A 85 6.06 2.73 13.55
CA SER A 85 6.53 3.80 14.45
C SER A 85 7.68 4.64 13.88
N GLY A 86 8.44 4.09 12.92
CA GLY A 86 9.55 4.77 12.25
C GLY A 86 9.19 5.37 10.89
N PHE A 87 7.95 5.18 10.41
CA PHE A 87 7.55 5.62 9.08
C PHE A 87 6.98 7.05 9.13
N THR A 88 7.66 8.00 8.50
CA THR A 88 7.38 9.45 8.62
C THR A 88 7.00 10.14 7.29
N ALA A 89 6.94 9.39 6.18
CA ALA A 89 6.59 9.96 4.89
C ALA A 89 5.07 10.24 4.79
N PRO A 90 4.61 11.18 3.94
CA PRO A 90 3.18 11.37 3.67
C PRO A 90 2.57 10.08 3.12
N ILE A 91 1.49 9.59 3.75
CA ILE A 91 0.95 8.25 3.52
C ILE A 91 -0.44 8.32 2.91
N ASP A 92 -0.64 7.62 1.79
CA ASP A 92 -1.96 7.21 1.32
C ASP A 92 -2.20 5.78 1.86
N THR A 93 -2.77 5.66 3.06
CA THR A 93 -2.80 4.39 3.82
C THR A 93 -3.95 3.48 3.40
N HIS A 94 -3.66 2.21 3.12
CA HIS A 94 -4.65 1.13 3.07
C HIS A 94 -4.48 0.20 4.27
N HIS A 95 -5.59 -0.10 4.96
CA HIS A 95 -5.61 -0.96 6.14
C HIS A 95 -6.25 -2.31 5.79
N SER A 96 -5.52 -3.40 5.97
CA SER A 96 -6.04 -4.76 5.84
C SER A 96 -6.42 -5.29 7.22
N SER A 97 -7.68 -5.70 7.40
CA SER A 97 -8.15 -6.34 8.64
C SER A 97 -7.86 -7.83 8.61
N CYS A 98 -7.48 -8.39 9.75
CA CYS A 98 -7.32 -9.83 9.98
C CYS A 98 -8.67 -10.57 9.91
N CYS A 99 -8.68 -11.82 9.45
CA CYS A 99 -9.78 -12.76 9.66
C CYS A 99 -9.65 -13.39 11.06
N VAL A 100 -10.62 -13.15 11.95
CA VAL A 100 -10.69 -13.86 13.23
C VAL A 100 -11.38 -15.21 13.02
N GLY A 101 -10.62 -16.28 13.20
CA GLY A 101 -11.12 -17.61 13.50
C GLY A 101 -10.50 -18.07 14.82
N THR A 102 -10.98 -17.54 15.94
CA THR A 102 -10.65 -18.09 17.26
C THR A 102 -11.24 -19.49 17.32
N ARG A 103 -10.40 -20.52 17.28
CA ARG A 103 -10.76 -21.87 17.72
C ARG A 103 -9.97 -22.15 18.98
N GLU A 104 -10.65 -22.04 20.11
CA GLU A 104 -10.40 -22.89 21.28
C GLU A 104 -11.03 -24.27 21.04
#